data_AF-A0A976K8G7-F1
#
_entry.id   AF-A0A976K8G7-F1
#
_cell.length_a   1.000
_cell.length_b   1.000
_cell.length_c   1.000
_cell.angle_alpha   90.00
_cell.angle_beta   90.00
_cell.angle_gamma   90.00
#
_symmetry.space_group_name_H-M   'P 1'
#
loop_
_entity.id
_entity.type
_entity.pdbx_description
1 polymer ?
#
loop_
_entity_poly.entity_id
_entity_poly.type
_entity_poly.pdbx_seq_one_letter_code
_entity_poly.pdbx_strand_id
1 'polypeptide(L)'
;MTDPASADRAAGRADPADDGSFVPSGPPFAPPPSSRLTWLAVLLAVAGFGLIGLSVWGPGTALTGLRQAVGVLGAKPEPAAARPSLPGGPGEGGGTGSLAGAPLTAPATRHGMQPEAPHERAAPAAEPTRRATARKCVLDGRVSFTDLACPAGAETEDVHLPAAVPPPAGAAASTTLYRCRNHEGAHFWSRTHCHRQGSQVDRITTVPADMSLAQQTRLAEQRRLALQPVAGGGPARVAPPRDTAGAAAGVRRCRQIAERIARIDSEARQPISGAQQDRLRAERQDLRQEQFALRCS
;
A
#
# COMPACT_ATOMS: atom_id res chain seq x y z
N MET A 1 -65.62 5.83 -50.07
CA MET A 1 -64.53 6.74 -49.67
C MET A 1 -63.25 6.19 -50.28
N THR A 2 -62.87 6.83 -51.36
CA THR A 2 -61.65 6.71 -52.16
C THR A 2 -60.44 7.22 -51.37
N ASP A 3 -59.36 6.45 -51.28
CA ASP A 3 -58.10 6.73 -51.99
C ASP A 3 -57.01 5.67 -51.67
N PRO A 4 -56.30 5.13 -52.67
CA PRO A 4 -55.09 4.33 -52.54
C PRO A 4 -53.82 5.18 -52.77
N ALA A 5 -52.73 4.92 -52.06
CA ALA A 5 -51.43 5.49 -52.41
C ALA A 5 -50.29 4.50 -52.13
N SER A 6 -49.87 3.86 -53.22
CA SER A 6 -48.60 3.17 -53.40
C SER A 6 -47.42 4.14 -53.41
N ALA A 7 -46.25 3.54 -53.22
CA ALA A 7 -45.00 3.80 -53.93
C ALA A 7 -43.92 4.70 -53.28
N ASP A 8 -42.72 4.11 -53.30
CA ASP A 8 -41.40 4.70 -53.49
C ASP A 8 -40.75 5.53 -52.37
N ARG A 9 -39.77 4.88 -51.71
CA ARG A 9 -38.37 5.36 -51.78
C ARG A 9 -37.36 4.25 -51.48
N ALA A 10 -36.86 3.64 -52.55
CA ALA A 10 -35.52 3.09 -52.59
C ALA A 10 -34.53 4.20 -52.99
N ALA A 11 -33.61 4.53 -52.08
CA ALA A 11 -32.33 5.21 -52.31
C ALA A 11 -31.52 4.95 -51.02
N GLY A 12 -30.41 4.23 -50.97
CA GLY A 12 -29.26 4.32 -51.85
C GLY A 12 -28.30 5.38 -51.32
N ARG A 13 -27.43 5.04 -50.34
CA ARG A 13 -26.07 5.63 -50.23
C ARG A 13 -25.21 4.99 -49.13
N ALA A 14 -24.11 4.41 -49.59
CA ALA A 14 -22.72 4.58 -49.15
C ALA A 14 -22.32 4.27 -47.70
N ASP A 15 -21.47 3.23 -47.58
CA ASP A 15 -20.37 3.13 -46.62
C ASP A 15 -19.58 4.44 -46.48
N PRO A 16 -19.04 4.68 -45.27
CA PRO A 16 -17.63 5.04 -45.22
C PRO A 16 -16.82 4.07 -44.36
N ALA A 17 -15.79 3.51 -44.99
CA ALA A 17 -14.58 3.09 -44.32
C ALA A 17 -14.00 4.29 -43.56
N ASP A 18 -13.96 4.21 -42.23
CA ASP A 18 -13.19 5.14 -41.40
C ASP A 18 -11.85 4.47 -41.06
N ASP A 19 -10.94 4.54 -42.04
CA ASP A 19 -9.52 4.25 -41.88
C ASP A 19 -8.86 5.52 -41.32
N GLY A 20 -9.14 5.80 -40.05
CA GLY A 20 -8.73 7.00 -39.34
C GLY A 20 -7.49 6.78 -38.48
N SER A 21 -6.36 6.41 -39.09
CA SER A 21 -5.04 6.51 -38.47
C SER A 21 -4.71 7.98 -38.20
N PHE A 22 -5.19 8.51 -37.08
CA PHE A 22 -4.79 9.82 -36.57
C PHE A 22 -3.38 9.70 -35.99
N VAL A 23 -2.37 9.91 -36.83
CA VAL A 23 -1.03 10.28 -36.40
C VAL A 23 -1.07 11.79 -36.14
N PRO A 24 -1.03 12.28 -34.89
CA PRO A 24 -0.87 13.70 -34.66
C PRO A 24 0.51 14.10 -35.18
N SER A 25 0.53 14.85 -36.27
CA SER A 25 1.68 15.64 -36.69
C SER A 25 1.99 16.64 -35.58
N GLY A 26 2.85 16.22 -34.65
CA GLY A 26 3.45 17.12 -33.67
C GLY A 26 4.26 18.20 -34.39
N PRO A 27 4.35 19.41 -33.82
CA PRO A 27 5.18 20.47 -34.38
C PRO A 27 6.64 20.01 -34.51
N PRO A 28 7.40 20.52 -35.50
CA PRO A 28 8.80 20.19 -35.66
C PRO A 28 9.56 20.49 -34.36
N PHE A 29 10.32 19.51 -33.89
CA PHE A 29 11.24 19.63 -32.76
C PHE A 29 12.12 20.87 -32.95
N ALA A 30 11.85 21.93 -32.19
CA ALA A 30 12.81 23.01 -32.00
C ALA A 30 13.95 22.47 -31.15
N PRO A 31 15.22 22.56 -31.59
CA PRO A 31 16.34 22.15 -30.76
C PRO A 31 16.38 23.01 -29.49
N PRO A 32 16.71 22.42 -28.32
CA PRO A 32 16.78 23.19 -27.08
C PRO A 32 17.83 24.30 -27.20
N PRO A 33 17.55 25.51 -26.68
CA PRO A 33 18.55 26.58 -26.65
C PRO A 33 19.74 26.11 -25.81
N SER A 34 20.92 26.12 -26.43
CA SER A 34 22.20 25.81 -25.82
C SER A 34 22.38 26.56 -24.50
N SER A 35 22.56 25.79 -23.42
CA SER A 35 22.52 26.17 -22.00
C SER A 35 23.70 27.05 -21.51
N ARG A 36 24.20 27.97 -22.32
CA ARG A 36 25.33 28.85 -21.95
C ARG A 36 24.91 30.27 -21.56
N LEU A 37 23.69 30.71 -21.88
CA LEU A 37 23.24 32.08 -21.61
C LEU A 37 22.40 32.23 -20.32
N THR A 38 21.84 31.16 -19.77
CA THR A 38 20.96 31.25 -18.59
C THR A 38 21.70 31.38 -17.26
N TRP A 39 22.99 30.98 -17.19
CA TRP A 39 23.79 31.11 -15.97
C TRP A 39 24.21 32.57 -15.66
N LEU A 40 24.37 33.42 -16.69
CA LEU A 40 24.72 34.83 -16.48
C LEU A 40 23.55 35.66 -15.91
N ALA A 41 22.31 35.34 -16.27
CA ALA A 41 21.13 36.04 -15.75
C ALA A 41 20.87 35.74 -14.27
N VAL A 42 21.18 34.52 -13.80
CA VAL A 42 21.02 34.14 -12.38
C VAL A 42 22.11 34.77 -11.51
N LEU A 43 23.35 34.89 -12.00
CA LEU A 43 24.43 35.54 -11.25
C LEU A 43 24.23 37.06 -11.08
N LEU A 44 23.61 37.74 -12.05
CA LEU A 44 23.31 39.17 -11.94
C LEU A 44 22.15 39.47 -10.95
N ALA A 45 21.21 38.54 -10.74
CA ALA A 45 20.12 38.75 -9.79
C ALA A 45 20.54 38.60 -8.31
N VAL A 46 21.57 37.80 -8.02
CA VAL A 46 22.07 37.60 -6.65
C VAL A 46 22.96 38.77 -6.17
N ALA A 47 23.60 39.51 -7.07
CA ALA A 47 24.40 40.68 -6.72
C ALA A 47 23.57 41.97 -6.46
N GLY A 48 22.30 42.02 -6.90
CA GLY A 48 21.47 43.24 -6.82
C GLY A 48 20.69 43.43 -5.52
N PHE A 49 20.51 42.40 -4.69
CA PHE A 49 19.68 42.46 -3.48
C PHE A 49 20.46 42.76 -2.17
N GLY A 50 21.74 43.13 -2.28
CA GLY A 50 22.62 43.36 -1.13
C GLY A 50 22.64 44.78 -0.53
N LEU A 51 21.86 45.74 -1.04
CA LEU A 51 22.03 47.16 -0.67
C LEU A 51 20.78 47.93 -0.22
N ILE A 52 19.64 47.27 -0.01
CA ILE A 52 18.42 47.96 0.47
C ILE A 52 17.82 47.18 1.64
N GLY A 53 18.34 47.44 2.84
CA GLY A 53 17.82 46.82 4.07
C GLY A 53 18.49 47.29 5.37
N LEU A 54 19.04 48.50 5.39
CA LEU A 54 19.73 49.10 6.54
C LEU A 54 19.01 50.37 7.01
N SER A 55 17.71 50.29 7.31
CA SER A 55 17.01 51.31 8.11
C SER A 55 15.74 50.70 8.69
N VAL A 56 15.48 50.89 9.99
CA VAL A 56 14.31 50.40 10.78
C VAL A 56 14.60 49.20 11.68
N TRP A 57 15.64 49.28 12.51
CA TRP A 57 15.60 48.71 13.87
C TRP A 57 16.12 49.78 14.82
N GLY A 58 15.23 50.27 15.70
CA GLY A 58 15.50 51.36 16.63
C GLY A 58 16.48 50.98 17.74
N PRO A 59 17.05 51.98 18.44
CA PRO A 59 17.96 51.76 19.55
C PRO A 59 17.16 51.38 20.80
N GLY A 60 16.96 50.09 21.03
CA GLY A 60 16.24 49.67 22.23
C GLY A 60 16.00 48.17 22.30
N THR A 61 17.05 47.39 22.49
CA THR A 61 17.05 46.04 23.12
C THR A 61 18.47 45.45 23.08
N ALA A 62 19.46 46.22 23.53
CA ALA A 62 20.76 45.66 23.89
C ALA A 62 20.72 45.37 25.39
N LEU A 63 20.48 44.11 25.78
CA LEU A 63 20.91 43.45 27.04
C LEU A 63 19.99 42.29 27.45
N THR A 64 19.84 41.24 26.64
CA THR A 64 19.59 39.89 27.20
C THR A 64 19.88 38.84 26.13
N GLY A 65 20.83 37.93 26.36
CA GLY A 65 21.03 36.79 25.47
C GLY A 65 22.45 36.28 25.33
N LEU A 66 23.29 36.42 26.37
CA LEU A 66 24.53 35.64 26.48
C LEU A 66 24.23 34.39 27.30
N ARG A 67 24.75 33.24 26.84
CA ARG A 67 24.62 31.85 27.35
C ARG A 67 23.49 31.05 26.71
N GLN A 68 23.83 30.24 25.70
CA GLN A 68 23.84 28.77 25.79
C GLN A 68 24.62 28.20 24.60
N ALA A 69 25.92 27.95 24.82
CA ALA A 69 26.77 27.20 23.88
C ALA A 69 27.89 26.51 24.66
N VAL A 70 27.55 25.58 25.54
CA VAL A 70 28.50 24.59 26.08
C VAL A 70 27.72 23.32 26.41
N GLY A 71 28.08 22.20 25.78
CA GLY A 71 27.83 20.88 26.36
C GLY A 71 27.18 19.85 25.45
N VAL A 72 27.89 19.36 24.41
CA VAL A 72 27.74 17.97 23.94
C VAL A 72 29.10 17.45 23.46
N LEU A 73 29.99 17.15 24.40
CA LEU A 73 31.14 16.27 24.18
C LEU A 73 31.33 15.44 25.46
N GLY A 74 31.01 14.15 25.41
CA GLY A 74 31.31 13.21 26.49
C GLY A 74 30.25 12.14 26.74
N ALA A 75 29.94 11.30 25.75
CA ALA A 75 29.32 10.01 26.01
C ALA A 75 30.39 8.92 25.97
N LYS A 76 30.69 8.39 27.15
CA LYS A 76 31.61 7.28 27.44
C LYS A 76 30.97 5.95 26.99
N PRO A 77 31.65 5.07 26.26
CA PRO A 77 31.12 3.74 25.94
C PRO A 77 31.17 2.83 27.18
N GLU A 78 30.00 2.34 27.60
CA GLU A 78 29.87 1.28 28.62
C GLU A 78 30.08 -0.11 27.98
N PRO A 79 30.74 -1.05 28.68
CA PRO A 79 31.08 -2.36 28.12
C PRO A 79 29.89 -3.33 28.09
N ALA A 80 29.92 -4.18 27.07
CA ALA A 80 28.97 -5.25 26.80
C ALA A 80 28.82 -6.24 27.98
N ALA A 81 27.61 -6.33 28.52
CA ALA A 81 27.23 -7.39 29.44
C ALA A 81 26.82 -8.66 28.68
N ALA A 82 27.36 -9.77 29.17
CA ALA A 82 27.28 -11.12 28.62
C ALA A 82 25.85 -11.66 28.50
N ARG A 83 25.60 -12.40 27.42
CA ARG A 83 24.42 -13.25 27.24
C ARG A 83 24.65 -14.61 27.93
N PRO A 84 23.71 -15.11 28.76
CA PRO A 84 23.77 -16.48 29.24
C PRO A 84 23.33 -17.47 28.14
N SER A 85 24.13 -18.51 27.96
CA SER A 85 23.88 -19.68 27.11
C SER A 85 22.71 -20.51 27.61
N LEU A 86 21.85 -20.98 26.69
CA LEU A 86 20.86 -22.03 26.96
C LEU A 86 21.40 -23.38 26.44
N PRO A 87 21.26 -24.48 27.20
CA PRO A 87 21.64 -25.83 26.79
C PRO A 87 20.56 -26.48 25.89
N GLY A 88 21.02 -27.44 25.08
CA GLY A 88 20.30 -28.07 23.96
C GLY A 88 19.27 -29.14 24.29
N GLY A 89 18.78 -29.77 23.20
CA GLY A 89 17.71 -30.80 23.11
C GLY A 89 18.05 -32.16 23.75
N PRO A 90 17.50 -33.32 23.29
CA PRO A 90 16.91 -33.65 21.99
C PRO A 90 15.57 -34.44 22.05
N GLY A 91 15.02 -34.82 20.89
CA GLY A 91 13.86 -35.72 20.81
C GLY A 91 13.56 -36.22 19.39
N GLU A 92 14.22 -37.33 19.03
CA GLU A 92 13.99 -38.16 17.84
C GLU A 92 12.65 -38.91 17.87
N GLY A 93 12.16 -39.26 16.69
CA GLY A 93 11.10 -40.25 16.44
C GLY A 93 10.44 -39.93 15.09
N GLY A 94 10.62 -40.67 13.99
CA GLY A 94 10.65 -42.13 13.87
C GLY A 94 9.32 -42.56 13.25
N GLY A 95 9.31 -42.93 11.97
CA GLY A 95 8.07 -43.32 11.29
C GLY A 95 8.24 -43.63 9.81
N THR A 96 8.88 -44.76 9.52
CA THR A 96 8.90 -45.44 8.22
C THR A 96 7.64 -46.30 8.04
N GLY A 97 7.18 -46.47 6.80
CA GLY A 97 6.19 -47.47 6.38
C GLY A 97 5.56 -47.08 5.03
N SER A 98 5.93 -47.76 3.93
CA SER A 98 5.23 -48.94 3.38
C SER A 98 3.95 -48.56 2.60
N LEU A 99 3.58 -49.10 1.45
CA LEU A 99 4.09 -50.16 0.57
C LEU A 99 3.35 -50.02 -0.78
N ALA A 100 4.01 -50.49 -1.84
CA ALA A 100 3.53 -51.25 -3.02
C ALA A 100 2.15 -51.01 -3.68
N GLY A 101 2.15 -51.02 -5.03
CA GLY A 101 0.99 -51.45 -5.82
C GLY A 101 0.98 -51.05 -7.30
N ALA A 102 1.75 -51.74 -8.15
CA ALA A 102 1.41 -51.97 -9.56
C ALA A 102 0.85 -53.41 -9.67
N PRO A 103 -0.05 -53.77 -10.63
CA PRO A 103 0.42 -54.07 -12.00
C PRO A 103 -0.59 -53.94 -13.18
N LEU A 104 -0.01 -53.79 -14.38
CA LEU A 104 -0.28 -54.45 -15.69
C LEU A 104 -1.70 -54.57 -16.35
N THR A 105 -1.68 -54.21 -17.65
CA THR A 105 -2.33 -54.82 -18.87
C THR A 105 -3.83 -54.68 -19.19
N ALA A 106 -4.13 -53.91 -20.26
CA ALA A 106 -4.84 -54.18 -21.55
C ALA A 106 -5.99 -55.23 -21.62
N PRO A 107 -7.03 -55.12 -22.52
CA PRO A 107 -6.89 -54.76 -23.95
C PRO A 107 -8.04 -53.95 -24.61
N ALA A 108 -7.83 -53.67 -25.89
CA ALA A 108 -8.69 -52.95 -26.82
C ALA A 108 -10.08 -53.59 -27.05
N THR A 109 -11.09 -52.76 -27.25
CA THR A 109 -12.30 -53.11 -28.03
C THR A 109 -12.67 -51.94 -28.93
N ARG A 110 -12.96 -52.27 -30.17
CA ARG A 110 -13.25 -51.40 -31.31
C ARG A 110 -14.77 -51.39 -31.53
N HIS A 111 -15.28 -50.26 -32.04
CA HIS A 111 -16.54 -50.07 -32.81
C HIS A 111 -17.74 -49.46 -32.07
N GLY A 112 -18.17 -48.32 -32.59
CA GLY A 112 -19.37 -47.59 -32.20
C GLY A 112 -19.31 -46.15 -32.72
N MET A 113 -19.42 -45.99 -34.04
CA MET A 113 -19.53 -44.68 -34.71
C MET A 113 -20.92 -44.13 -34.42
N GLN A 114 -21.04 -43.21 -33.45
CA GLN A 114 -22.24 -42.39 -33.25
C GLN A 114 -22.02 -41.00 -33.85
N PRO A 115 -22.97 -40.46 -34.62
CA PRO A 115 -22.90 -39.08 -35.06
C PRO A 115 -23.03 -38.13 -33.87
N GLU A 116 -22.02 -37.28 -33.76
CA GLU A 116 -21.78 -36.21 -32.80
C GLU A 116 -22.98 -35.24 -32.76
N ALA A 117 -23.79 -35.35 -31.71
CA ALA A 117 -24.59 -34.21 -31.26
C ALA A 117 -23.62 -33.19 -30.62
N PRO A 118 -23.82 -31.87 -30.76
CA PRO A 118 -23.01 -30.88 -30.07
C PRO A 118 -23.17 -31.10 -28.56
N HIS A 119 -22.21 -31.79 -27.95
CA HIS A 119 -22.08 -31.82 -26.51
C HIS A 119 -21.73 -30.40 -26.09
N GLU A 120 -22.75 -29.69 -25.62
CA GLU A 120 -22.58 -28.53 -24.74
C GLU A 120 -21.63 -28.99 -23.64
N ARG A 121 -20.36 -28.54 -23.74
CA ARG A 121 -19.33 -28.82 -22.74
C ARG A 121 -19.87 -28.31 -21.42
N ALA A 122 -20.37 -29.22 -20.59
CA ALA A 122 -20.53 -28.97 -19.17
C ALA A 122 -19.20 -28.41 -18.68
N ALA A 123 -19.25 -27.17 -18.18
CA ALA A 123 -18.11 -26.54 -17.55
C ALA A 123 -17.52 -27.52 -16.52
N PRO A 124 -16.18 -27.67 -16.45
CA PRO A 124 -15.59 -28.50 -15.41
C PRO A 124 -16.15 -28.03 -14.06
N ALA A 125 -16.75 -28.96 -13.33
CA ALA A 125 -17.22 -28.73 -11.98
C ALA A 125 -16.09 -28.07 -11.20
N ALA A 126 -16.35 -26.86 -10.70
CA ALA A 126 -15.39 -26.09 -9.93
C ALA A 126 -14.85 -26.98 -8.81
N GLU A 127 -13.56 -27.33 -8.89
CA GLU A 127 -12.87 -28.00 -7.79
C GLU A 127 -13.12 -27.19 -6.51
N PRO A 128 -13.44 -27.86 -5.39
CA PRO A 128 -13.64 -27.16 -4.13
C PRO A 128 -12.40 -26.33 -3.83
N THR A 129 -12.61 -25.02 -3.70
CA THR A 129 -11.61 -24.00 -3.41
C THR A 129 -10.68 -24.50 -2.32
N ARG A 130 -9.51 -25.03 -2.70
CA ARG A 130 -8.49 -25.44 -1.72
C ARG A 130 -8.16 -24.18 -0.94
N ARG A 131 -8.33 -24.23 0.38
CA ARG A 131 -7.98 -23.11 1.27
C ARG A 131 -6.57 -22.66 0.90
N ALA A 132 -6.42 -21.41 0.50
CA ALA A 132 -5.12 -20.87 0.16
C ALA A 132 -4.26 -20.89 1.42
N THR A 133 -3.27 -21.78 1.46
CA THR A 133 -2.24 -21.81 2.51
C THR A 133 -1.03 -21.09 1.95
N ALA A 134 -0.69 -19.94 2.53
CA ALA A 134 0.58 -19.30 2.24
C ALA A 134 1.58 -19.71 3.32
N ARG A 135 2.82 -19.98 2.94
CA ARG A 135 3.89 -20.30 3.87
C ARG A 135 4.66 -19.05 4.23
N LYS A 136 4.77 -18.79 5.53
CA LYS A 136 5.63 -17.75 6.09
C LYS A 136 7.03 -18.34 6.27
N CYS A 137 8.03 -17.75 5.62
CA CYS A 137 9.43 -18.08 5.78
C CYS A 137 10.11 -16.97 6.59
N VAL A 138 10.85 -17.33 7.65
CA VAL A 138 11.67 -16.40 8.42
C VAL A 138 13.14 -16.78 8.24
N LEU A 139 13.91 -15.93 7.55
CA LEU A 139 15.35 -16.11 7.31
C LEU A 139 16.09 -14.86 7.78
N ASP A 140 17.06 -15.00 8.69
CA ASP A 140 17.83 -13.88 9.25
C ASP A 140 16.96 -12.74 9.82
N GLY A 141 15.82 -13.09 10.42
CA GLY A 141 14.85 -12.12 10.96
C GLY A 141 14.00 -11.41 9.90
N ARG A 142 14.11 -11.77 8.61
CA ARG A 142 13.25 -11.27 7.54
C ARG A 142 12.12 -12.25 7.27
N VAL A 143 10.89 -11.73 7.23
CA VAL A 143 9.68 -12.52 6.97
C VAL A 143 9.27 -12.37 5.50
N SER A 144 9.11 -13.49 4.80
CA SER A 144 8.50 -13.55 3.46
C SER A 144 7.32 -14.52 3.47
N PHE A 145 6.31 -14.26 2.62
CA PHE A 145 5.19 -15.17 2.42
C PHE A 145 5.27 -15.70 0.99
N THR A 146 5.20 -17.01 0.83
CA THR A 146 5.36 -17.69 -0.45
C THR A 146 4.45 -18.91 -0.53
N ASP A 147 4.00 -19.22 -1.74
CA ASP A 147 3.25 -20.44 -2.03
C ASP A 147 4.20 -21.60 -2.40
N LEU A 148 5.52 -21.34 -2.41
CA LEU A 148 6.59 -22.30 -2.70
C LEU A 148 7.35 -22.69 -1.41
N ALA A 149 8.19 -23.72 -1.50
CA ALA A 149 9.05 -24.13 -0.39
C ALA A 149 9.99 -22.98 0.05
N CYS A 150 10.20 -22.85 1.37
CA CYS A 150 11.14 -21.88 1.92
C CYS A 150 12.59 -22.26 1.59
N PRO A 151 13.49 -21.26 1.45
CA PRO A 151 14.91 -21.53 1.28
C PRO A 151 15.50 -22.28 2.48
N ALA A 152 16.58 -23.05 2.25
CA ALA A 152 17.23 -23.83 3.30
C ALA A 152 17.69 -22.93 4.46
N GLY A 153 17.37 -23.34 5.69
CA GLY A 153 17.69 -22.59 6.91
C GLY A 153 16.63 -21.56 7.33
N ALA A 154 15.53 -21.39 6.59
CA ALA A 154 14.41 -20.57 7.01
C ALA A 154 13.47 -21.32 7.96
N GLU A 155 12.99 -20.65 9.01
CA GLU A 155 11.89 -21.14 9.84
C GLU A 155 10.57 -21.01 9.06
N THR A 156 9.77 -22.08 9.02
CA THR A 156 8.57 -22.16 8.19
C THR A 156 7.32 -22.27 9.04
N GLU A 157 6.34 -21.40 8.80
CA GLU A 157 5.04 -21.42 9.46
C GLU A 157 3.94 -21.36 8.39
N ASP A 158 3.04 -22.35 8.37
CA ASP A 158 1.93 -22.37 7.41
C ASP A 158 0.80 -21.46 7.92
N VAL A 159 0.50 -20.40 7.17
CA VAL A 159 -0.55 -19.44 7.49
C VAL A 159 -1.78 -19.76 6.64
N HIS A 160 -2.86 -20.10 7.33
CA HIS A 160 -4.16 -20.28 6.70
C HIS A 160 -4.74 -18.92 6.35
N LEU A 161 -4.78 -18.60 5.06
CA LEU A 161 -5.50 -17.42 4.61
C LEU A 161 -7.01 -17.70 4.71
N PRO A 162 -7.81 -16.71 5.13
CA PRO A 162 -9.26 -16.85 5.01
C PRO A 162 -9.57 -17.14 3.54
N ALA A 163 -10.49 -18.08 3.30
CA ALA A 163 -10.94 -18.40 1.96
C ALA A 163 -11.28 -17.09 1.24
N ALA A 164 -10.63 -16.84 0.10
CA ALA A 164 -10.89 -15.65 -0.68
C ALA A 164 -12.40 -15.58 -0.92
N VAL A 165 -13.04 -14.51 -0.45
CA VAL A 165 -14.46 -14.29 -0.66
C VAL A 165 -14.66 -14.30 -2.17
N PRO A 166 -15.39 -15.29 -2.74
CA PRO A 166 -15.64 -15.29 -4.16
C PRO A 166 -16.34 -13.96 -4.48
N PRO A 167 -15.90 -13.23 -5.51
CA PRO A 167 -16.57 -12.00 -5.89
C PRO A 167 -18.06 -12.34 -6.11
N PRO A 168 -18.99 -11.47 -5.69
CA PRO A 168 -20.41 -11.75 -5.86
C PRO A 168 -20.69 -12.11 -7.32
N ALA A 169 -21.50 -13.14 -7.56
CA ALA A 169 -21.89 -13.52 -8.92
C ALA A 169 -22.58 -12.29 -9.57
N GLY A 170 -21.91 -11.67 -10.54
CA GLY A 170 -22.29 -10.36 -11.09
C GLY A 170 -21.31 -9.20 -10.80
N ALA A 171 -20.19 -9.44 -10.12
CA ALA A 171 -19.11 -8.47 -10.02
C ALA A 171 -18.58 -8.19 -11.43
N ALA A 172 -18.77 -6.96 -11.90
CA ALA A 172 -18.23 -6.51 -13.18
C ALA A 172 -16.75 -6.87 -13.24
N ALA A 173 -16.35 -7.54 -14.34
CA ALA A 173 -14.95 -7.87 -14.57
C ALA A 173 -14.10 -6.63 -14.31
N SER A 174 -13.00 -6.78 -13.59
CA SER A 174 -12.11 -5.66 -13.29
C SER A 174 -10.80 -5.84 -14.04
N THR A 175 -10.21 -4.73 -14.46
CA THR A 175 -8.90 -4.68 -15.09
C THR A 175 -7.99 -3.75 -14.32
N THR A 176 -6.70 -4.07 -14.31
CA THR A 176 -5.68 -3.21 -13.72
C THR A 176 -5.18 -2.21 -14.74
N LEU A 177 -5.11 -0.93 -14.36
CA LEU A 177 -4.41 0.12 -15.08
C LEU A 177 -3.18 0.58 -14.31
N TYR A 178 -2.09 0.77 -15.04
CA TYR A 178 -0.83 1.28 -14.54
C TYR A 178 -0.65 2.73 -14.98
N ARG A 179 -0.40 3.63 -14.03
CA ARG A 179 0.11 4.98 -14.33
C ARG A 179 1.62 4.87 -14.44
N CYS A 180 2.11 5.04 -15.64
CA CYS A 180 3.53 4.96 -15.96
C CYS A 180 4.13 6.35 -16.01
N ARG A 181 5.41 6.46 -15.63
CA ARG A 181 6.24 7.64 -15.80
C ARG A 181 7.40 7.27 -16.72
N ASN A 182 7.55 7.99 -17.83
CA ASN A 182 8.70 7.80 -18.72
C ASN A 182 9.96 8.47 -18.12
N HIS A 183 11.11 8.28 -18.76
CA HIS A 183 12.37 8.88 -18.31
C HIS A 183 12.40 10.42 -18.40
N GLU A 184 11.55 11.02 -19.25
CA GLU A 184 11.39 12.47 -19.39
C GLU A 184 10.45 13.07 -18.32
N GLY A 185 9.83 12.23 -17.48
CA GLY A 185 8.90 12.63 -16.43
C GLY A 185 7.44 12.75 -16.87
N ALA A 186 7.12 12.50 -18.14
CA ALA A 186 5.74 12.45 -18.62
C ALA A 186 4.99 11.24 -18.07
N HIS A 187 3.71 11.45 -17.75
CA HIS A 187 2.83 10.42 -17.21
C HIS A 187 1.82 9.95 -18.26
N PHE A 188 1.57 8.64 -18.31
CA PHE A 188 0.54 8.05 -19.16
C PHE A 188 -0.08 6.81 -18.50
N TRP A 189 -1.27 6.40 -18.95
CA TRP A 189 -1.94 5.20 -18.46
C TRP A 189 -1.78 4.04 -19.44
N SER A 190 -1.57 2.84 -18.91
CA SER A 190 -1.40 1.62 -19.70
C SER A 190 -2.10 0.43 -19.05
N ARG A 191 -2.65 -0.47 -19.87
CA ARG A 191 -3.10 -1.81 -19.42
C ARG A 191 -1.93 -2.79 -19.29
N THR A 192 -0.80 -2.46 -19.91
CA THR A 192 0.43 -3.26 -19.86
C THR A 192 1.33 -2.71 -18.75
N HIS A 193 1.95 -3.61 -17.98
CA HIS A 193 2.91 -3.24 -16.93
C HIS A 193 4.02 -2.31 -17.48
N CYS A 194 4.31 -1.21 -16.77
CA CYS A 194 5.19 -0.13 -17.24
C CYS A 194 6.61 -0.60 -17.64
N HIS A 195 7.14 -1.63 -16.97
CA HIS A 195 8.46 -2.20 -17.28
C HIS A 195 8.56 -2.70 -18.73
N ARG A 196 7.47 -3.20 -19.33
CA ARG A 196 7.49 -3.67 -20.74
C ARG A 196 7.68 -2.54 -21.74
N GLN A 197 7.53 -1.29 -21.30
CA GLN A 197 7.63 -0.08 -22.11
C GLN A 197 8.77 0.84 -21.62
N GLY A 198 9.73 0.29 -20.86
CA GLY A 198 10.85 1.07 -20.32
C GLY A 198 10.43 2.24 -19.42
N SER A 199 9.32 2.11 -18.71
CA SER A 199 8.76 3.16 -17.85
C SER A 199 8.61 2.69 -16.40
N GLN A 200 8.61 3.62 -15.46
CA GLN A 200 8.44 3.34 -14.03
C GLN A 200 6.95 3.34 -13.63
N VAL A 201 6.54 2.42 -12.76
CA VAL A 201 5.19 2.43 -12.18
C VAL A 201 5.11 3.54 -11.13
N ASP A 202 4.24 4.52 -11.39
CA ASP A 202 3.91 5.59 -10.47
C ASP A 202 2.70 5.20 -9.59
N ARG A 203 1.71 4.54 -10.18
CA ARG A 203 0.50 4.08 -9.47
C ARG A 203 -0.16 2.90 -10.18
N ILE A 204 -0.90 2.11 -9.41
CA ILE A 204 -1.74 1.01 -9.90
C ILE A 204 -3.19 1.27 -9.45
N THR A 205 -4.15 1.11 -10.36
CA THR A 205 -5.58 1.29 -10.07
C THR A 205 -6.39 0.16 -10.71
N THR A 206 -7.31 -0.42 -9.94
CA THR A 206 -8.28 -1.41 -10.46
C THR A 206 -9.54 -0.70 -10.92
N VAL A 207 -9.93 -0.84 -12.18
CA VAL A 207 -11.11 -0.22 -12.78
C VAL A 207 -12.01 -1.30 -13.38
N PRO A 208 -13.33 -1.06 -13.52
CA PRO A 208 -14.20 -1.97 -14.26
C PRO A 208 -13.75 -2.14 -15.71
N ALA A 209 -13.77 -3.38 -16.19
CA ALA A 209 -13.30 -3.81 -17.51
C ALA A 209 -14.36 -3.62 -18.61
N ASP A 210 -15.62 -3.44 -18.23
CA ASP A 210 -16.80 -3.25 -19.10
C ASP A 210 -16.90 -1.83 -19.71
N MET A 211 -15.95 -0.94 -19.43
CA MET A 211 -15.90 0.41 -19.99
C MET A 211 -14.72 0.61 -20.96
N SER A 212 -14.83 1.58 -21.87
CA SER A 212 -13.76 1.92 -22.84
C SER A 212 -12.47 2.38 -22.14
N LEU A 213 -11.30 2.22 -22.78
CA LEU A 213 -10.02 2.66 -22.21
C LEU A 213 -10.04 4.16 -21.84
N ALA A 214 -10.69 5.00 -22.63
CA ALA A 214 -10.84 6.42 -22.32
C ALA A 214 -11.67 6.65 -21.04
N GLN A 215 -12.75 5.89 -20.84
CA GLN A 215 -13.51 5.94 -19.58
C GLN A 215 -12.71 5.41 -18.39
N GLN A 216 -11.97 4.31 -18.58
CA GLN A 216 -11.10 3.73 -17.55
C GLN A 216 -10.05 4.74 -17.08
N THR A 217 -9.39 5.42 -18.02
CA THR A 217 -8.39 6.46 -17.72
C THR A 217 -9.00 7.66 -16.99
N ARG A 218 -10.19 8.13 -17.40
CA ARG A 218 -10.89 9.23 -16.70
C ARG A 218 -11.24 8.86 -15.27
N LEU A 219 -11.79 7.66 -15.05
CA LEU A 219 -12.11 7.17 -13.70
C LEU A 219 -10.84 7.01 -12.84
N ALA A 220 -9.76 6.49 -13.42
CA ALA A 220 -8.49 6.34 -12.74
C ALA A 220 -7.89 7.70 -12.33
N GLU A 221 -7.96 8.71 -13.20
CA GLU A 221 -7.54 10.08 -12.88
C GLU A 221 -8.42 10.70 -11.79
N GLN A 222 -9.75 10.57 -11.87
CA GLN A 222 -10.65 11.07 -10.81
C GLN A 222 -10.30 10.46 -9.45
N ARG A 223 -10.04 9.15 -9.38
CA ARG A 223 -9.61 8.48 -8.16
C ARG A 223 -8.24 8.97 -7.67
N ARG A 224 -7.32 9.29 -8.59
CA ARG A 224 -6.02 9.88 -8.23
C ARG A 224 -6.22 11.26 -7.61
N LEU A 225 -7.03 12.12 -8.24
CA LEU A 225 -7.32 13.45 -7.73
C LEU A 225 -7.96 13.41 -6.34
N ALA A 226 -8.93 12.50 -6.12
CA ALA A 226 -9.59 12.32 -4.83
C ALA A 226 -8.64 11.84 -3.71
N LEU A 227 -7.56 11.13 -4.07
CA LEU A 227 -6.56 10.61 -3.14
C LEU A 227 -5.28 11.44 -3.11
N GLN A 228 -5.22 12.56 -3.85
CA GLN A 228 -4.10 13.48 -3.69
C GLN A 228 -4.19 14.09 -2.30
N PRO A 229 -3.15 13.97 -1.47
CA PRO A 229 -3.11 14.69 -0.21
C PRO A 229 -3.24 16.18 -0.54
N VAL A 230 -4.27 16.82 0.01
CA VAL A 230 -4.43 18.27 -0.06
C VAL A 230 -3.15 18.84 0.55
N ALA A 231 -2.28 19.41 -0.30
CA ALA A 231 -1.00 19.95 0.10
C ALA A 231 -1.25 21.05 1.16
N GLY A 232 -1.04 20.69 2.43
CA GLY A 232 -1.40 21.52 3.59
C GLY A 232 -1.98 20.74 4.77
N GLY A 233 -2.51 19.53 4.56
CA GLY A 233 -2.91 18.63 5.65
C GLY A 233 -1.89 17.52 5.84
N GLY A 234 -1.25 17.45 7.02
CA GLY A 234 -0.53 16.24 7.46
C GLY A 234 -1.44 15.00 7.34
N PRO A 235 -0.89 13.77 7.44
CA PRO A 235 -1.62 12.54 7.11
C PRO A 235 -2.97 12.48 7.83
N ALA A 236 -4.04 12.74 7.07
CA ALA A 236 -5.40 12.62 7.55
C ALA A 236 -5.62 11.12 7.80
N ARG A 237 -5.51 10.73 9.06
CA ARG A 237 -6.02 9.45 9.53
C ARG A 237 -7.48 9.39 9.10
N VAL A 238 -7.81 8.46 8.20
CA VAL A 238 -9.20 8.09 7.90
C VAL A 238 -9.81 7.67 9.24
N ALA A 239 -10.53 8.59 9.87
CA ALA A 239 -11.26 8.30 11.07
C ALA A 239 -12.45 7.44 10.64
N PRO A 240 -12.66 6.24 11.24
CA PRO A 240 -13.91 5.54 11.07
C PRO A 240 -15.07 6.46 11.52
N PRO A 241 -16.31 6.25 11.05
CA PRO A 241 -17.46 6.99 11.58
C PRO A 241 -17.48 6.81 13.09
N ARG A 242 -17.10 7.87 13.81
CA ARG A 242 -17.02 7.87 15.27
C ARG A 242 -18.36 8.35 15.78
N ASP A 243 -19.01 7.49 16.54
CA ASP A 243 -19.95 7.93 17.56
C ASP A 243 -19.22 8.97 18.42
N THR A 244 -19.52 10.25 18.20
CA THR A 244 -18.83 11.38 18.84
C THR A 244 -18.95 11.32 20.36
N ALA A 245 -20.02 10.71 20.87
CA ALA A 245 -20.23 10.42 22.28
C ALA A 245 -19.21 9.42 22.85
N GLY A 246 -18.89 8.33 22.13
CA GLY A 246 -17.91 7.33 22.54
C GLY A 246 -16.48 7.87 22.52
N ALA A 247 -16.16 8.71 21.52
CA ALA A 247 -14.87 9.37 21.43
C ALA A 247 -14.63 10.33 22.61
N ALA A 248 -15.64 11.13 23.00
CA ALA A 248 -15.55 12.03 24.14
C ALA A 248 -15.38 11.29 25.47
N ALA A 249 -16.04 10.13 25.64
CA ALA A 249 -15.88 9.29 26.81
C ALA A 249 -14.45 8.72 26.94
N GLY A 250 -13.86 8.26 25.83
CA GLY A 250 -12.48 7.76 25.79
C GLY A 250 -11.46 8.83 26.19
N VAL A 251 -11.59 10.05 25.66
CA VAL A 251 -10.70 11.17 26.02
C VAL A 251 -10.79 11.51 27.52
N ARG A 252 -12.01 11.55 28.08
CA ARG A 252 -12.18 11.77 29.53
C ARG A 252 -11.52 10.66 30.36
N ARG A 253 -11.64 9.40 29.94
CA ARG A 253 -11.00 8.27 30.63
C ARG A 253 -9.48 8.37 30.60
N CYS A 254 -8.90 8.69 29.44
CA CYS A 254 -7.45 8.90 29.30
C CYS A 254 -6.93 9.99 30.24
N ARG A 255 -7.66 11.10 30.37
CA ARG A 255 -7.32 12.19 31.30
C ARG A 255 -7.34 11.73 32.75
N GLN A 256 -8.37 11.00 33.17
CA GLN A 256 -8.46 10.46 34.54
C GLN A 256 -7.30 9.52 34.88
N ILE A 257 -6.91 8.66 33.93
CA ILE A 257 -5.76 7.76 34.13
C ILE A 257 -4.46 8.56 34.27
N ALA A 258 -4.24 9.58 33.45
CA ALA A 258 -3.06 10.45 33.54
C ALA A 258 -2.98 11.18 34.89
N GLU A 259 -4.11 11.70 35.38
CA GLU A 259 -4.20 12.34 36.70
C GLU A 259 -3.88 11.34 37.83
N ARG A 260 -4.31 10.09 37.71
CA ARG A 260 -4.00 9.03 38.70
C ARG A 260 -2.52 8.63 38.67
N ILE A 261 -1.91 8.49 37.49
CA ILE A 261 -0.47 8.23 37.37
C ILE A 261 0.33 9.38 38.00
N ALA A 262 -0.05 10.63 37.74
CA ALA A 262 0.62 11.80 38.35
C ALA A 262 0.56 11.79 39.89
N ARG A 263 -0.56 11.34 40.47
CA ARG A 263 -0.70 11.16 41.92
C ARG A 263 0.19 10.02 42.46
N ILE A 264 0.25 8.88 41.76
CA ILE A 264 1.16 7.79 42.13
C ILE A 264 2.62 8.25 42.08
N ASP A 265 2.99 8.99 41.03
CA ASP A 265 4.35 9.50 40.87
C ASP A 265 4.70 10.57 41.92
N SER A 266 3.73 11.31 42.48
CA SER A 266 3.96 12.24 43.60
C SER A 266 4.08 11.50 44.94
N GLU A 267 3.27 10.47 45.19
CA GLU A 267 3.35 9.62 46.38
C GLU A 267 4.67 8.84 46.43
N ALA A 268 5.14 8.34 45.28
CA ALA A 268 6.39 7.60 45.16
C ALA A 268 7.65 8.44 45.46
N ARG A 269 7.54 9.77 45.56
CA ARG A 269 8.63 10.68 45.96
C ARG A 269 8.73 10.88 47.46
N GLN A 270 7.72 10.44 48.23
CA GLN A 270 7.75 10.50 49.68
C GLN A 270 8.61 9.37 50.25
N PRO A 271 9.19 9.53 51.46
CA PRO A 271 9.85 8.42 52.15
C PRO A 271 8.81 7.36 52.55
N ILE A 272 8.65 6.34 51.70
CA ILE A 272 7.73 5.21 51.88
C ILE A 272 8.50 3.89 52.03
N SER A 273 7.83 2.88 52.59
CA SER A 273 8.41 1.54 52.72
C SER A 273 8.60 0.88 51.33
N GLY A 274 9.54 -0.06 51.23
CA GLY A 274 9.78 -0.81 49.98
C GLY A 274 8.53 -1.56 49.50
N ALA A 275 7.79 -2.19 50.41
CA ALA A 275 6.53 -2.88 50.07
C ALA A 275 5.48 -1.93 49.49
N GLN A 276 5.39 -0.69 50.01
CA GLN A 276 4.50 0.32 49.46
C GLN A 276 4.98 0.83 48.10
N GLN A 277 6.30 0.97 47.91
CA GLN A 277 6.87 1.33 46.63
C GLN A 277 6.56 0.29 45.54
N ASP A 278 6.64 -1.01 45.87
CA ASP A 278 6.30 -2.09 44.93
C ASP A 278 4.82 -2.10 44.57
N ARG A 279 3.93 -1.83 45.54
CA ARG A 279 2.50 -1.65 45.28
C ARG A 279 2.24 -0.49 44.30
N LEU A 280 2.91 0.65 44.49
CA LEU A 280 2.78 1.80 43.59
C LEU A 280 3.33 1.50 42.19
N ARG A 281 4.42 0.72 42.08
CA ARG A 281 4.95 0.27 40.77
C ARG A 281 3.94 -0.59 40.02
N ALA A 282 3.31 -1.56 40.70
CA ALA A 282 2.28 -2.41 40.12
C ALA A 282 1.05 -1.60 39.67
N GLU A 283 0.52 -0.73 40.53
CA GLU A 283 -0.64 0.10 40.18
C GLU A 283 -0.35 1.03 38.99
N ARG A 284 0.86 1.59 38.92
CA ARG A 284 1.28 2.40 37.77
C ARG A 284 1.35 1.57 36.49
N GLN A 285 1.84 0.34 36.56
CA GLN A 285 1.92 -0.56 35.41
C GLN A 285 0.52 -0.90 34.87
N ASP A 286 -0.44 -1.21 35.74
CA ASP A 286 -1.82 -1.50 35.35
C ASP A 286 -2.46 -0.30 34.62
N LEU A 287 -2.27 0.91 35.14
CA LEU A 287 -2.78 2.13 34.50
C LEU A 287 -2.14 2.40 33.13
N ARG A 288 -0.84 2.08 32.96
CA ARG A 288 -0.16 2.19 31.65
C ARG A 288 -0.68 1.16 30.65
N GLN A 289 -0.99 -0.06 31.10
CA GLN A 289 -1.65 -1.06 30.26
C GLN A 289 -3.05 -0.60 29.85
N GLU A 290 -3.81 0.01 30.76
CA GLU A 290 -5.12 0.60 30.44
C GLU A 290 -5.00 1.75 29.43
N GLN A 291 -3.99 2.63 29.56
CA GLN A 291 -3.72 3.66 28.55
C GLN A 291 -3.44 3.07 27.16
N PHE A 292 -2.67 1.98 27.12
CA PHE A 292 -2.35 1.29 25.86
C PHE A 292 -3.60 0.66 25.24
N ALA A 293 -4.43 -0.02 26.05
CA ALA A 293 -5.69 -0.62 25.60
C ALA A 293 -6.66 0.43 25.03
N LEU A 294 -6.75 1.59 25.68
CA LEU A 294 -7.58 2.72 25.24
C LEU A 294 -6.96 3.54 24.10
N ARG A 295 -5.69 3.26 23.73
CA ARG A 295 -4.92 4.01 22.73
C ARG A 295 -4.87 5.51 23.04
N CYS A 296 -4.68 5.85 24.31
CA CYS A 296 -4.49 7.24 24.73
C CYS A 296 -3.25 7.81 24.01
N SER A 297 -3.42 8.92 23.29
CA SER A 297 -2.38 9.60 22.50
C SER A 297 -1.85 10.84 23.19
#